data_AF-A0AA96UDV9-F1
#
_entry.id   AF-A0AA96UDV9-F1
#
_cell.length_a   1.000
_cell.length_b   1.000
_cell.length_c   1.000
_cell.angle_alpha   90.00
_cell.angle_beta   90.00
_cell.angle_gamma   90.00
#
_symmetry.space_group_name_H-M   'P 1'
#
loop_
_entity.id
_entity.type
_entity.pdbx_description
1 polymer ?
#
loop_
_entity_poly.entity_id
_entity_poly.type
_entity_poly.pdbx_seq_one_letter_code
_entity_poly.pdbx_strand_id
1 'polypeptide(L)'
;MTNSGAADEAPDAEPRVGDFWDERLDEWLETIAGSDPPGDVGNGGQDEPSGAIQDWSFPTDALRDEYLTSVGSRSEDSVLRLLRRFLFEDAAFDADFRAFRAILCDGDAAARGTAPPEYVRRLRLWMGKKRRPHPGVRWCLDLLPFAPKAAIDVIHGYLAAHFWVLPDGRIDGLGDAMAIIRARWLGPDAQGRELLFSLSPRELEQLTGALYEAMGYRATLTPPQRDGGRDVVAVKEGPGQRELVLVECKGYSAPVGVEVVRALLGVVAAERANKGVLVTCGRFTRGAVMLAAGEPRLELISGDDFSALLSSHLGTSWHLRRESVIERHQRRMDERSSA
;
A
#
# COMPACT_ATOMS: atom_id res chain seq x y z
N MET A 1 -14.42 -37.89 51.12
CA MET A 1 -15.02 -38.24 49.82
C MET A 1 -14.88 -37.02 48.94
N THR A 2 -13.89 -37.04 48.07
CA THR A 2 -13.56 -36.00 47.09
C THR A 2 -14.55 -36.07 45.93
N ASN A 3 -15.16 -34.95 45.56
CA ASN A 3 -15.86 -34.83 44.28
C ASN A 3 -15.15 -33.75 43.46
N SER A 4 -14.31 -34.19 42.50
CA SER A 4 -13.77 -33.34 41.44
C SER A 4 -14.83 -33.24 40.35
N GLY A 5 -15.46 -32.07 40.22
CA GLY A 5 -16.32 -31.74 39.09
C GLY A 5 -15.49 -31.08 38.00
N ALA A 6 -15.53 -31.68 36.81
CA ALA A 6 -14.78 -31.35 35.61
C ALA A 6 -14.83 -29.87 35.22
N ALA A 7 -13.70 -29.35 34.76
CA ALA A 7 -13.64 -28.14 33.95
C ALA A 7 -14.31 -28.44 32.60
N ASP A 8 -15.26 -27.59 32.20
CA ASP A 8 -15.75 -27.51 30.82
C ASP A 8 -14.57 -27.15 29.91
N GLU A 9 -13.97 -28.14 29.26
CA GLU A 9 -13.17 -27.92 28.06
C GLU A 9 -14.16 -27.56 26.93
N ALA A 10 -14.04 -26.34 26.42
CA ALA A 10 -14.74 -25.90 25.22
C ALA A 10 -14.40 -26.88 24.07
N PRO A 11 -15.35 -27.23 23.19
CA PRO A 11 -15.06 -28.13 22.09
C PRO A 11 -13.95 -27.53 21.22
N ASP A 12 -12.90 -28.32 20.97
CA ASP A 12 -11.82 -28.00 20.03
C ASP A 12 -12.46 -27.52 18.72
N ALA A 13 -12.24 -26.25 18.38
CA ALA A 13 -12.77 -25.67 17.15
C ALA A 13 -12.20 -26.46 15.97
N GLU A 14 -13.06 -26.96 15.08
CA GLU A 14 -12.61 -27.62 13.85
C GLU A 14 -11.63 -26.70 13.11
N PRO A 15 -10.47 -27.21 12.68
CA PRO A 15 -9.47 -26.41 11.98
C PRO A 15 -10.08 -25.83 10.70
N ARG A 16 -9.80 -24.56 10.43
CA ARG A 16 -10.31 -23.90 9.23
C ARG A 16 -9.66 -24.52 8.00
N VAL A 17 -10.38 -24.47 6.87
CA VAL A 17 -9.96 -25.06 5.58
C VAL A 17 -8.58 -24.55 5.10
N GLY A 18 -8.07 -23.44 5.64
CA GLY A 18 -6.74 -22.88 5.36
C GLY A 18 -5.61 -23.25 6.32
N ASP A 19 -5.90 -23.70 7.55
CA ASP A 19 -4.91 -23.85 8.63
C ASP A 19 -3.84 -24.91 8.31
N PHE A 20 -4.14 -25.84 7.40
CA PHE A 20 -3.20 -26.84 6.89
C PHE A 20 -1.96 -26.22 6.20
N TRP A 21 -2.11 -25.02 5.65
CA TRP A 21 -1.08 -24.33 4.88
C TRP A 21 -0.17 -23.44 5.70
N ASP A 22 -0.43 -23.28 7.01
CA ASP A 22 0.40 -22.44 7.87
C ASP A 22 1.88 -22.84 7.79
N GLU A 23 2.75 -21.82 7.69
CA GLU A 23 4.20 -21.94 7.50
C GLU A 23 4.63 -22.65 6.19
N ARG A 24 3.71 -22.88 5.25
CA ARG A 24 3.94 -23.62 3.99
C ARG A 24 3.60 -22.81 2.75
N LEU A 25 3.98 -21.53 2.75
CA LEU A 25 3.69 -20.60 1.64
C LEU A 25 4.20 -21.11 0.29
N ASP A 26 5.47 -21.51 0.20
CA ASP A 26 6.05 -21.92 -1.09
C ASP A 26 5.43 -23.22 -1.61
N GLU A 27 5.08 -24.16 -0.73
CA GLU A 27 4.37 -25.39 -1.12
C GLU A 27 2.96 -25.09 -1.65
N TRP A 28 2.24 -24.16 -1.01
CA TRP A 28 0.95 -23.70 -1.50
C TRP A 28 1.08 -23.05 -2.88
N LEU A 29 2.07 -22.17 -3.07
CA LEU A 29 2.34 -21.50 -4.34
C LEU A 29 2.69 -22.50 -5.46
N GLU A 30 3.47 -23.54 -5.17
CA GLU A 30 3.79 -24.61 -6.11
C GLU A 30 2.55 -25.44 -6.47
N THR A 31 1.72 -25.74 -5.46
CA THR A 31 0.49 -26.51 -5.63
C THR A 31 -0.48 -25.79 -6.56
N ILE A 32 -0.72 -24.49 -6.34
CA ILE A 32 -1.56 -23.70 -7.25
C ILE A 32 -0.87 -23.41 -8.58
N ALA A 33 0.45 -23.47 -8.69
CA ALA A 33 1.11 -23.31 -9.99
C ALA A 33 0.89 -24.51 -10.92
N GLY A 34 0.75 -25.72 -10.35
CA GLY A 34 0.54 -26.97 -11.09
C GLY A 34 -0.92 -27.28 -11.43
N SER A 35 -1.89 -26.58 -10.81
CA SER A 35 -3.31 -26.72 -11.16
C SER A 35 -3.67 -25.83 -12.36
N ASP A 36 -4.51 -26.32 -13.27
CA ASP A 36 -5.17 -25.43 -14.23
C ASP A 36 -5.91 -24.33 -13.43
N PRO A 37 -5.81 -23.04 -13.83
CA PRO A 37 -6.66 -22.02 -13.23
C PRO A 37 -8.10 -22.52 -13.33
N PRO A 38 -8.88 -22.52 -12.24
CA PRO A 38 -10.24 -23.00 -12.30
C PRO A 38 -10.91 -22.23 -13.45
N GLY A 39 -11.42 -22.96 -14.44
CA GLY A 39 -12.34 -22.33 -15.39
C GLY A 39 -13.37 -21.60 -14.54
N ASP A 40 -13.74 -20.36 -14.90
CA ASP A 40 -14.44 -19.35 -14.07
C ASP A 40 -15.74 -19.82 -13.34
N VAL A 41 -16.10 -21.09 -13.38
CA VAL A 41 -17.02 -21.80 -12.49
C VAL A 41 -16.54 -21.67 -11.03
N GLY A 42 -16.82 -20.51 -10.42
CA GLY A 42 -16.70 -20.31 -8.99
C GLY A 42 -17.72 -21.20 -8.27
N ASN A 43 -17.32 -22.42 -7.96
CA ASN A 43 -18.10 -23.30 -7.09
C ASN A 43 -17.77 -22.96 -5.63
N GLY A 44 -18.07 -21.73 -5.22
CA GLY A 44 -18.00 -21.29 -3.82
C GLY A 44 -19.18 -21.84 -3.00
N GLY A 45 -19.47 -23.13 -3.17
CA GLY A 45 -20.53 -23.84 -2.48
C GLY A 45 -19.99 -24.52 -1.23
N GLN A 46 -20.81 -24.58 -0.19
CA GLN A 46 -20.54 -25.35 1.04
C GLN A 46 -20.43 -26.88 0.81
N ASP A 47 -20.51 -27.33 -0.44
CA ASP A 47 -20.39 -28.71 -0.89
C ASP A 47 -19.20 -28.91 -1.85
N GLU A 48 -18.06 -28.22 -1.64
CA GLU A 48 -16.81 -28.65 -2.27
C GLU A 48 -16.34 -29.99 -1.65
N PRO A 49 -15.96 -31.00 -2.45
CA PRO A 49 -15.32 -32.19 -1.90
C PRO A 49 -14.06 -31.74 -1.17
N SER A 50 -13.75 -32.35 -0.02
CA SER A 50 -12.73 -31.97 0.96
C SER A 50 -11.26 -31.99 0.45
N GLY A 51 -10.98 -31.38 -0.71
CA GLY A 51 -9.73 -31.46 -1.44
C GLY A 51 -9.58 -30.49 -2.62
N ALA A 52 -10.51 -29.53 -2.82
CA ALA A 52 -10.27 -28.41 -3.73
C ALA A 52 -9.31 -27.39 -3.07
N ILE A 53 -8.24 -27.02 -3.78
CA ILE A 53 -7.23 -26.08 -3.28
C ILE A 53 -7.80 -24.66 -3.42
N GLN A 54 -7.91 -23.95 -2.30
CA GLN A 54 -8.22 -22.52 -2.30
C GLN A 54 -7.10 -21.76 -3.02
N ASP A 55 -7.40 -21.23 -4.21
CA ASP A 55 -6.43 -20.55 -5.07
C ASP A 55 -6.85 -19.11 -5.44
N TRP A 56 -8.00 -18.66 -4.93
CA TRP A 56 -8.58 -17.33 -5.17
C TRP A 56 -8.25 -16.30 -4.09
N SER A 57 -7.64 -16.70 -2.98
CA SER A 57 -7.15 -15.84 -1.89
C SER A 57 -6.05 -16.58 -1.12
N PHE A 58 -5.34 -15.90 -0.22
CA PHE A 58 -4.42 -16.59 0.68
C PHE A 58 -5.21 -17.48 1.67
N PRO A 59 -4.71 -18.68 2.00
CA PRO A 59 -5.36 -19.57 2.97
C PRO A 59 -5.47 -18.94 4.36
N THR A 60 -4.43 -18.22 4.79
CA THR A 60 -4.37 -17.57 6.11
C THR A 60 -3.69 -16.19 6.03
N ASP A 61 -3.97 -15.34 7.02
CA ASP A 61 -3.36 -14.02 7.18
C ASP A 61 -1.82 -14.12 7.31
N ALA A 62 -1.32 -15.17 7.97
CA ALA A 62 0.11 -15.40 8.14
C ALA A 62 0.81 -15.61 6.79
N LEU A 63 0.23 -16.44 5.92
CA LEU A 63 0.75 -16.69 4.58
C LEU A 63 0.71 -15.44 3.70
N ARG A 64 -0.36 -14.66 3.80
CA ARG A 64 -0.44 -13.36 3.12
C ARG A 64 0.71 -12.46 3.56
N ASP A 65 0.90 -12.27 4.86
CA ASP A 65 1.88 -11.33 5.38
C ASP A 65 3.33 -11.76 5.05
N GLU A 66 3.60 -13.08 5.07
CA GLU A 66 4.85 -13.66 4.57
C GLU A 66 5.05 -13.38 3.07
N TYR A 67 4.02 -13.57 2.25
CA TYR A 67 4.08 -13.27 0.82
C TYR A 67 4.33 -11.79 0.57
N LEU A 68 3.60 -10.89 1.24
CA LEU A 68 3.75 -9.44 1.08
C LEU A 68 5.15 -8.96 1.48
N THR A 69 5.77 -9.59 2.48
CA THR A 69 7.15 -9.28 2.88
C THR A 69 8.16 -9.71 1.81
N SER A 70 7.94 -10.86 1.18
CA SER A 70 8.83 -11.40 0.14
C SER A 70 8.54 -10.87 -1.27
N VAL A 71 7.40 -10.20 -1.51
CA VAL A 71 6.89 -9.85 -2.85
C VAL A 71 7.85 -9.00 -3.68
N GLY A 72 8.65 -8.14 -3.04
CA GLY A 72 9.63 -7.29 -3.72
C GLY A 72 10.77 -8.06 -4.40
N SER A 73 11.08 -9.27 -3.89
CA SER A 73 12.12 -10.16 -4.44
C SER A 73 11.60 -11.14 -5.49
N ARG A 74 10.26 -11.28 -5.61
CA ARG A 74 9.61 -12.22 -6.54
C ARG A 74 9.56 -11.65 -7.96
N SER A 75 9.61 -12.55 -8.95
CA SER A 75 9.53 -12.15 -10.36
C SER A 75 8.15 -11.56 -10.69
N GLU A 76 8.12 -10.57 -11.58
CA GLU A 76 6.87 -9.91 -11.96
C GLU A 76 5.85 -10.89 -12.55
N ASP A 77 6.31 -11.84 -13.37
CA ASP A 77 5.46 -12.88 -13.94
C ASP A 77 4.81 -13.78 -12.87
N SER A 78 5.54 -14.14 -11.81
CA SER A 78 5.00 -14.91 -10.68
C SER A 78 3.92 -14.12 -9.93
N VAL A 79 4.14 -12.83 -9.69
CA VAL A 79 3.16 -11.96 -9.03
C VAL A 79 1.91 -11.80 -9.89
N LEU A 80 2.05 -11.55 -11.19
CA LEU A 80 0.93 -11.42 -12.12
C LEU A 80 0.15 -12.72 -12.27
N ARG A 81 0.81 -13.89 -12.25
CA ARG A 81 0.14 -15.19 -12.23
C ARG A 81 -0.75 -15.37 -11.01
N LEU A 82 -0.26 -15.00 -9.82
CA LEU A 82 -1.07 -15.06 -8.60
C LEU A 82 -2.26 -14.08 -8.67
N LEU A 83 -2.02 -12.84 -9.09
CA LEU A 83 -3.10 -11.85 -9.24
C LEU A 83 -4.18 -12.29 -10.24
N ARG A 84 -3.82 -13.00 -11.33
CA ARG A 84 -4.79 -13.56 -12.28
C ARG A 84 -5.67 -14.66 -11.67
N ARG A 85 -5.25 -15.31 -10.58
CA ARG A 85 -6.09 -16.27 -9.84
C ARG A 85 -7.05 -15.56 -8.89
N PHE A 86 -6.57 -14.53 -8.20
CA PHE A 86 -7.40 -13.75 -7.26
C PHE A 86 -8.45 -12.90 -8.01
N LEU A 87 -8.10 -12.39 -9.19
CA LEU A 87 -8.97 -11.59 -10.06
C LEU A 87 -9.57 -12.43 -11.19
N PHE A 88 -10.80 -12.13 -11.60
CA PHE A 88 -11.55 -12.90 -12.61
C PHE A 88 -11.99 -12.05 -13.82
N GLU A 89 -12.27 -12.71 -14.97
CA GLU A 89 -12.71 -12.08 -16.23
C GLU A 89 -14.23 -11.94 -16.34
N ASP A 90 -14.95 -12.97 -15.96
CA ASP A 90 -16.35 -12.94 -15.61
C ASP A 90 -16.63 -14.03 -14.57
N ALA A 91 -17.62 -13.84 -13.71
CA ALA A 91 -17.88 -14.81 -12.65
C ALA A 91 -19.38 -15.02 -12.40
N ALA A 92 -19.69 -16.25 -11.99
CA ALA A 92 -20.98 -16.64 -11.42
C ALA A 92 -20.66 -17.42 -10.15
N PHE A 93 -21.38 -17.11 -9.08
CA PHE A 93 -21.25 -17.71 -7.76
C PHE A 93 -22.56 -18.40 -7.37
N ASP A 94 -22.49 -19.30 -6.41
CA ASP A 94 -23.66 -20.02 -5.86
C ASP A 94 -24.79 -19.09 -5.39
N ALA A 95 -24.42 -17.95 -4.81
CA ALA A 95 -25.36 -16.92 -4.42
C ALA A 95 -26.16 -16.38 -5.62
N ASP A 96 -25.56 -16.30 -6.80
CA ASP A 96 -26.22 -15.86 -8.03
C ASP A 96 -27.26 -16.87 -8.49
N PHE A 97 -26.98 -18.18 -8.39
CA PHE A 97 -27.95 -19.23 -8.71
C PHE A 97 -29.15 -19.18 -7.77
N ARG A 98 -28.92 -18.98 -6.47
CA ARG A 98 -29.99 -18.84 -5.47
C ARG A 98 -30.82 -17.57 -5.72
N ALA A 99 -30.17 -16.43 -5.94
CA ALA A 99 -30.83 -15.17 -6.24
C ALA A 99 -31.64 -15.24 -7.54
N PHE A 100 -31.07 -15.85 -8.59
CA PHE A 100 -31.75 -16.08 -9.85
C PHE A 100 -33.00 -16.96 -9.69
N ARG A 101 -32.90 -18.07 -8.94
CA ARG A 101 -34.05 -18.94 -8.65
C ARG A 101 -35.16 -18.20 -7.89
N ALA A 102 -34.80 -17.38 -6.92
CA ALA A 102 -35.76 -16.56 -6.17
C ALA A 102 -36.50 -15.57 -7.09
N ILE A 103 -35.80 -14.92 -8.02
CA ILE A 103 -36.40 -14.01 -9.02
C ILE A 103 -37.40 -14.76 -9.93
N LEU A 104 -37.10 -16.00 -10.32
CA LEU A 104 -38.00 -16.80 -11.14
C LEU A 104 -39.27 -17.25 -10.38
N CYS A 105 -39.14 -17.60 -9.10
CA CYS A 105 -40.25 -18.15 -8.30
C CYS A 105 -41.18 -17.05 -7.73
N ASP A 106 -40.62 -15.96 -7.20
CA ASP A 106 -41.36 -14.92 -6.46
C ASP A 106 -41.45 -13.58 -7.22
N GLY A 107 -40.91 -13.52 -8.44
CA GLY A 107 -40.80 -12.29 -9.23
C GLY A 107 -39.92 -11.24 -8.55
N ASP A 108 -40.20 -9.96 -8.79
CA ASP A 108 -39.40 -8.85 -8.27
C ASP A 108 -39.57 -8.62 -6.75
N ALA A 109 -40.44 -9.35 -6.06
CA ALA A 109 -40.62 -9.20 -4.61
C ALA A 109 -39.34 -9.57 -3.84
N ALA A 110 -38.62 -10.62 -4.25
CA ALA A 110 -37.38 -11.05 -3.62
C ALA A 110 -36.17 -10.12 -3.92
N ALA A 111 -36.21 -9.37 -5.02
CA ALA A 111 -35.14 -8.45 -5.43
C ALA A 111 -35.39 -6.98 -5.03
N ARG A 112 -36.64 -6.61 -4.68
CA ARG A 112 -37.03 -5.26 -4.26
C ARG A 112 -36.49 -4.97 -2.85
N GLY A 113 -35.28 -4.43 -2.78
CA GLY A 113 -34.76 -3.75 -1.58
C GLY A 113 -33.35 -4.13 -1.15
N THR A 114 -32.76 -5.20 -1.70
CA THR A 114 -31.49 -5.76 -1.20
C THR A 114 -30.37 -5.78 -2.23
N ALA A 115 -30.66 -5.81 -3.54
CA ALA A 115 -29.65 -6.00 -4.58
C ALA A 115 -29.60 -4.82 -5.59
N PRO A 116 -28.41 -4.44 -6.10
CA PRO A 116 -28.28 -3.37 -7.08
C PRO A 116 -29.08 -3.63 -8.37
N PRO A 117 -29.74 -2.62 -8.98
CA PRO A 117 -30.58 -2.81 -10.16
C PRO A 117 -29.86 -3.42 -11.37
N GLU A 118 -28.61 -3.01 -11.63
CA GLU A 118 -27.80 -3.55 -12.73
C GLU A 118 -27.38 -5.00 -12.48
N TYR A 119 -27.16 -5.40 -11.23
CA TYR A 119 -26.89 -6.79 -10.89
C TYR A 119 -28.14 -7.65 -11.16
N VAL A 120 -29.33 -7.21 -10.74
CA VAL A 120 -30.61 -7.89 -11.03
C VAL A 120 -30.84 -8.01 -12.54
N ARG A 121 -30.56 -6.94 -13.31
CA ARG A 121 -30.62 -6.99 -14.78
C ARG A 121 -29.67 -8.04 -15.35
N ARG A 122 -28.42 -8.13 -14.87
CA ARG A 122 -27.45 -9.14 -15.34
C ARG A 122 -27.87 -10.57 -14.98
N LEU A 123 -28.41 -10.79 -13.77
CA LEU A 123 -28.99 -12.09 -13.39
C LEU A 123 -30.11 -12.52 -14.34
N ARG A 124 -31.02 -11.61 -14.73
CA ARG A 124 -32.06 -11.93 -15.72
C ARG A 124 -31.51 -12.26 -17.11
N LEU A 125 -30.41 -11.64 -17.50
CA LEU A 125 -29.77 -11.91 -18.79
C LEU A 125 -28.99 -13.23 -18.79
N TRP A 126 -28.58 -13.70 -17.61
CA TRP A 126 -27.76 -14.90 -17.47
C TRP A 126 -28.49 -16.20 -17.83
N MET A 127 -29.84 -16.28 -17.76
CA MET A 127 -30.72 -17.41 -18.16
C MET A 127 -30.11 -18.46 -19.12
N GLY A 128 -29.18 -19.30 -18.66
CA GLY A 128 -28.45 -20.29 -19.48
C GLY A 128 -27.60 -19.73 -20.63
N LYS A 129 -27.28 -18.43 -20.67
CA LYS A 129 -26.43 -17.81 -21.69
C LYS A 129 -24.96 -17.79 -21.25
N LYS A 130 -24.04 -17.67 -22.22
CA LYS A 130 -22.58 -17.57 -21.98
C LYS A 130 -22.14 -16.41 -21.07
N ARG A 131 -22.98 -15.41 -20.81
CA ARG A 131 -22.58 -14.20 -20.07
C ARG A 131 -22.90 -14.33 -18.60
N ARG A 132 -21.87 -14.27 -17.76
CA ARG A 132 -22.00 -14.38 -16.30
C ARG A 132 -22.46 -13.07 -15.65
N PRO A 133 -23.09 -13.12 -14.46
CA PRO A 133 -23.69 -11.94 -13.83
C PRO A 133 -22.68 -10.96 -13.23
N HIS A 134 -21.46 -11.40 -12.92
CA HIS A 134 -20.40 -10.52 -12.43
C HIS A 134 -19.46 -10.11 -13.56
N PRO A 135 -19.34 -8.79 -13.85
CA PRO A 135 -18.30 -8.31 -14.74
C PRO A 135 -16.94 -8.53 -14.07
N GLY A 136 -15.93 -8.98 -14.83
CA GLY A 136 -14.60 -9.18 -14.26
C GLY A 136 -13.85 -7.90 -13.94
N VAL A 137 -12.89 -8.07 -13.06
CA VAL A 137 -11.95 -7.04 -12.61
C VAL A 137 -10.53 -7.30 -13.09
N ARG A 138 -10.23 -8.48 -13.66
CA ARG A 138 -8.88 -8.89 -14.08
C ARG A 138 -8.24 -7.92 -15.07
N TRP A 139 -9.03 -7.21 -15.88
CA TRP A 139 -8.53 -6.19 -16.81
C TRP A 139 -7.72 -5.09 -16.10
N CYS A 140 -7.91 -4.88 -14.80
CA CYS A 140 -7.14 -3.90 -14.04
C CYS A 140 -5.63 -4.18 -14.04
N LEU A 141 -5.20 -5.41 -14.39
CA LEU A 141 -3.80 -5.76 -14.56
C LEU A 141 -3.13 -5.01 -15.69
N ASP A 142 -3.88 -4.56 -16.71
CA ASP A 142 -3.35 -3.73 -17.81
C ASP A 142 -2.86 -2.36 -17.33
N LEU A 143 -3.28 -1.94 -16.13
CA LEU A 143 -2.83 -0.70 -15.50
C LEU A 143 -1.45 -0.87 -14.85
N LEU A 144 -0.94 -2.09 -14.66
CA LEU A 144 0.35 -2.34 -14.03
C LEU A 144 1.47 -2.40 -15.09
N PRO A 145 2.68 -1.90 -14.76
CA PRO A 145 3.09 -1.27 -13.51
C PRO A 145 2.83 0.26 -13.45
N PHE A 146 2.23 0.85 -14.48
CA PHE A 146 2.24 2.31 -14.70
C PHE A 146 1.23 3.09 -13.85
N ALA A 147 0.11 2.47 -13.45
CA ALA A 147 -0.98 3.08 -12.71
C ALA A 147 -1.55 2.13 -11.61
N PRO A 148 -0.72 1.67 -10.65
CA PRO A 148 -1.12 0.70 -9.63
C PRO A 148 -2.24 1.19 -8.69
N LYS A 149 -2.31 2.51 -8.43
CA LYS A 149 -3.43 3.09 -7.67
C LYS A 149 -4.75 2.94 -8.41
N ALA A 150 -4.77 3.21 -9.72
CA ALA A 150 -5.97 3.05 -10.53
C ALA A 150 -6.42 1.58 -10.55
N ALA A 151 -5.48 0.62 -10.58
CA ALA A 151 -5.81 -0.80 -10.48
C ALA A 151 -6.50 -1.13 -9.15
N ILE A 152 -5.99 -0.60 -8.03
CA ILE A 152 -6.61 -0.74 -6.71
C ILE A 152 -8.00 -0.09 -6.68
N ASP A 153 -8.15 1.10 -7.24
CA ASP A 153 -9.43 1.82 -7.27
C ASP A 153 -10.49 1.07 -8.08
N VAL A 154 -10.09 0.37 -9.15
CA VAL A 154 -10.98 -0.52 -9.93
C VAL A 154 -11.48 -1.68 -9.05
N ILE A 155 -10.56 -2.37 -8.36
CA ILE A 155 -10.92 -3.50 -7.49
C ILE A 155 -11.81 -3.03 -6.33
N HIS A 156 -11.44 -1.91 -5.69
CA HIS A 156 -12.18 -1.33 -4.59
C HIS A 156 -13.58 -0.86 -5.02
N GLY A 157 -13.70 -0.21 -6.19
CA GLY A 157 -14.99 0.19 -6.74
C GLY A 157 -15.89 -1.00 -7.08
N TYR A 158 -15.30 -2.09 -7.58
CA TYR A 158 -16.03 -3.34 -7.80
C TYR A 158 -16.54 -3.93 -6.48
N LEU A 159 -15.67 -4.02 -5.45
CA LEU A 159 -16.03 -4.53 -4.13
C LEU A 159 -17.14 -3.68 -3.51
N ALA A 160 -17.04 -2.35 -3.53
CA ALA A 160 -18.07 -1.45 -3.02
C ALA A 160 -19.45 -1.66 -3.69
N ALA A 161 -19.47 -2.03 -4.98
CA ALA A 161 -20.70 -2.27 -5.72
C ALA A 161 -21.30 -3.68 -5.54
N HIS A 162 -20.46 -4.70 -5.27
CA HIS A 162 -20.87 -6.11 -5.27
C HIS A 162 -20.65 -6.84 -3.93
N PHE A 163 -20.13 -6.16 -2.90
CA PHE A 163 -19.81 -6.73 -1.59
C PHE A 163 -20.93 -7.63 -1.04
N TRP A 164 -22.18 -7.17 -1.09
CA TRP A 164 -23.35 -7.86 -0.55
C TRP A 164 -23.72 -9.18 -1.25
N VAL A 165 -23.14 -9.46 -2.42
CA VAL A 165 -23.47 -10.62 -3.26
C VAL A 165 -22.25 -11.52 -3.55
N LEU A 166 -21.07 -11.15 -3.04
CA LEU A 166 -19.84 -11.92 -3.20
C LEU A 166 -19.70 -12.97 -2.08
N PRO A 167 -19.15 -14.16 -2.37
CA PRO A 167 -18.69 -15.09 -1.33
C PRO A 167 -17.53 -14.49 -0.52
N ASP A 168 -17.44 -14.81 0.76
CA ASP A 168 -16.39 -14.32 1.68
C ASP A 168 -14.98 -14.52 1.12
N GLY A 169 -14.66 -15.73 0.63
CA GLY A 169 -13.34 -16.00 0.02
C GLY A 169 -13.02 -15.13 -1.20
N ARG A 170 -14.03 -14.63 -1.94
CA ARG A 170 -13.81 -13.67 -3.04
C ARG A 170 -13.62 -12.25 -2.54
N ILE A 171 -14.25 -11.87 -1.43
CA ILE A 171 -13.99 -10.61 -0.75
C ILE A 171 -12.53 -10.59 -0.29
N ASP A 172 -12.08 -11.67 0.35
CA ASP A 172 -10.69 -11.85 0.78
C ASP A 172 -9.73 -11.82 -0.40
N GLY A 173 -10.01 -12.55 -1.48
CA GLY A 173 -9.17 -12.58 -2.69
C GLY A 173 -8.97 -11.21 -3.35
N LEU A 174 -10.04 -10.42 -3.44
CA LEU A 174 -9.95 -9.05 -3.94
C LEU A 174 -9.14 -8.15 -2.99
N GLY A 175 -9.31 -8.33 -1.67
CA GLY A 175 -8.52 -7.66 -0.64
C GLY A 175 -7.03 -7.99 -0.74
N ASP A 176 -6.71 -9.27 -0.89
CA ASP A 176 -5.35 -9.78 -1.05
C ASP A 176 -4.71 -9.29 -2.35
N ALA A 177 -5.47 -9.25 -3.45
CA ALA A 177 -4.99 -8.67 -4.71
C ALA A 177 -4.63 -7.18 -4.54
N MET A 178 -5.48 -6.41 -3.85
CA MET A 178 -5.15 -5.02 -3.51
C MET A 178 -3.91 -4.92 -2.62
N ALA A 179 -3.74 -5.80 -1.63
CA ALA A 179 -2.59 -5.82 -0.74
C ALA A 179 -1.29 -6.14 -1.51
N ILE A 180 -1.31 -7.14 -2.40
CA ILE A 180 -0.21 -7.48 -3.29
C ILE A 180 0.14 -6.27 -4.17
N ILE A 181 -0.85 -5.62 -4.79
CA ILE A 181 -0.60 -4.47 -5.67
C ILE A 181 0.03 -3.31 -4.87
N ARG A 182 -0.47 -3.04 -3.66
CA ARG A 182 0.10 -2.04 -2.76
C ARG A 182 1.55 -2.38 -2.42
N ALA A 183 1.81 -3.58 -1.90
CA ALA A 183 3.14 -3.97 -1.46
C ALA A 183 4.15 -3.99 -2.61
N ARG A 184 3.76 -4.46 -3.80
CA ARG A 184 4.67 -4.65 -4.93
C ARG A 184 4.97 -3.40 -5.74
N TRP A 185 4.00 -2.49 -5.90
CA TRP A 185 4.14 -1.31 -6.78
C TRP A 185 3.94 0.04 -6.08
N LEU A 186 3.38 0.09 -4.87
CA LEU A 186 3.23 1.34 -4.09
C LEU A 186 4.12 1.39 -2.84
N GLY A 187 4.59 0.23 -2.36
CA GLY A 187 5.34 0.12 -1.11
C GLY A 187 4.46 0.33 0.13
N PRO A 188 5.04 0.17 1.34
CA PRO A 188 4.34 0.31 2.62
C PRO A 188 3.78 1.71 2.90
N ASP A 189 4.13 2.71 2.08
CA ASP A 189 3.99 4.13 2.37
C ASP A 189 3.01 4.90 1.48
N ALA A 190 2.21 4.21 0.68
CA ALA A 190 1.29 4.83 -0.27
C ALA A 190 0.39 5.92 0.35
N GLN A 191 -0.08 5.72 1.58
CA GLN A 191 -0.92 6.67 2.32
C GLN A 191 -0.11 7.85 2.87
N GLY A 192 1.11 7.59 3.37
CA GLY A 192 2.06 8.64 3.78
C GLY A 192 2.43 9.56 2.61
N ARG A 193 2.65 8.98 1.42
CA ARG A 193 2.96 9.71 0.19
C ARG A 193 1.83 10.65 -0.26
N GLU A 194 0.58 10.20 -0.22
CA GLU A 194 -0.56 11.07 -0.56
C GLU A 194 -0.67 12.25 0.41
N LEU A 195 -0.42 11.99 1.69
CA LEU A 195 -0.38 13.03 2.70
C LEU A 195 0.73 14.07 2.42
N LEU A 196 1.88 13.66 1.88
CA LEU A 196 2.97 14.60 1.53
C LEU A 196 2.51 15.73 0.60
N PHE A 197 1.59 15.45 -0.33
CA PHE A 197 1.05 16.48 -1.23
C PHE A 197 0.06 17.45 -0.55
N SER A 198 -0.45 17.09 0.63
CA SER A 198 -1.32 17.96 1.43
C SER A 198 -0.55 18.83 2.42
N LEU A 199 0.76 18.60 2.60
CA LEU A 199 1.58 19.38 3.52
C LEU A 199 1.80 20.79 2.98
N SER A 200 1.68 21.79 3.85
CA SER A 200 2.19 23.12 3.58
C SER A 200 3.72 23.08 3.45
N PRO A 201 4.35 24.05 2.75
CA PRO A 201 5.81 24.15 2.67
C PRO A 201 6.48 24.11 4.05
N ARG A 202 5.92 24.83 5.03
CA ARG A 202 6.48 24.87 6.38
C ARG A 202 6.37 23.53 7.11
N GLU A 203 5.26 22.80 6.96
CA GLU A 203 5.12 21.46 7.54
C GLU A 203 6.12 20.46 6.94
N LEU A 204 6.40 20.58 5.63
CA LEU A 204 7.43 19.77 4.98
C LEU A 204 8.82 20.05 5.58
N GLU A 205 9.17 21.32 5.78
CA GLU A 205 10.42 21.71 6.43
C GLU A 205 10.49 21.15 7.87
N GLN A 206 9.41 21.27 8.65
CA GLN A 206 9.34 20.76 10.02
C GLN A 206 9.46 19.23 10.09
N LEU A 207 8.78 18.50 9.21
CA LEU A 207 8.90 17.05 9.13
C LEU A 207 10.31 16.62 8.69
N THR A 208 10.92 17.37 7.78
CA THR A 208 12.31 17.15 7.37
C THR A 208 13.26 17.37 8.55
N GLY A 209 13.08 18.44 9.32
CA GLY A 209 13.83 18.68 10.56
C GLY A 209 13.71 17.53 11.55
N ALA A 210 12.48 17.06 11.81
CA ALA A 210 12.21 15.93 12.69
C ALA A 210 12.85 14.63 12.20
N LEU A 211 12.83 14.37 10.88
CA LEU A 211 13.52 13.23 10.26
C LEU A 211 15.01 13.28 10.54
N TYR A 212 15.68 14.41 10.26
CA TYR A 212 17.12 14.54 10.51
C TYR A 212 17.47 14.42 11.99
N GLU A 213 16.63 14.90 12.90
CA GLU A 213 16.81 14.63 14.33
C GLU A 213 16.73 13.13 14.66
N ALA A 214 15.77 12.41 14.08
CA ALA A 214 15.64 10.96 14.25
C ALA A 214 16.83 10.19 13.62
N MET A 215 17.50 10.76 12.62
CA MET A 215 18.75 10.25 12.04
C MET A 215 19.99 10.62 12.88
N GLY A 216 19.81 11.32 14.00
CA GLY A 216 20.87 11.68 14.94
C GLY A 216 21.61 12.98 14.59
N TYR A 217 21.03 13.84 13.75
CA TYR A 217 21.54 15.20 13.51
C TYR A 217 20.91 16.19 14.50
N ARG A 218 21.60 17.30 14.72
CA ARG A 218 21.00 18.51 15.28
C ARG A 218 20.44 19.32 14.12
N ALA A 219 19.12 19.31 13.93
CA ALA A 219 18.46 20.02 12.85
C ALA A 219 17.85 21.35 13.34
N THR A 220 18.06 22.43 12.58
CA THR A 220 17.53 23.77 12.83
C THR A 220 16.80 24.27 11.58
N LEU A 221 15.57 24.76 11.76
CA LEU A 221 14.80 25.39 10.68
C LEU A 221 15.28 26.82 10.44
N THR A 222 15.42 27.22 9.17
CA THR A 222 15.66 28.62 8.84
C THR A 222 14.35 29.43 8.98
N PRO A 223 14.46 30.76 9.20
CA PRO A 223 13.30 31.64 9.21
C PRO A 223 12.56 31.59 7.87
N PRO A 224 11.23 31.80 7.84
CA PRO A 224 10.45 31.82 6.60
C PRO A 224 10.84 32.91 5.59
N GLN A 225 11.71 33.85 5.98
CA GLN A 225 12.20 34.91 5.11
C GLN A 225 13.28 34.39 4.16
N ARG A 226 13.06 34.69 2.89
CA ARG A 226 13.49 33.95 1.69
C ARG A 226 14.94 34.17 1.27
N ASP A 227 15.88 34.20 2.23
CA ASP A 227 17.29 34.49 1.95
C ASP A 227 18.13 33.22 2.10
N GLY A 228 18.48 32.58 0.97
CA GLY A 228 19.63 31.68 0.91
C GLY A 228 19.41 30.25 0.44
N GLY A 229 18.23 29.87 -0.07
CA GLY A 229 18.02 28.57 -0.76
C GLY A 229 18.21 27.33 0.12
N ARG A 230 17.97 27.44 1.43
CA ARG A 230 17.97 26.32 2.39
C ARG A 230 16.90 26.54 3.46
N ASP A 231 16.26 25.45 3.87
CA ASP A 231 15.15 25.47 4.81
C ASP A 231 15.49 24.75 6.13
N VAL A 232 16.40 23.76 6.08
CA VAL A 232 16.91 23.07 7.27
C VAL A 232 18.43 23.05 7.26
N VAL A 233 19.03 23.33 8.41
CA VAL A 233 20.47 23.16 8.67
C VAL A 233 20.64 21.99 9.64
N ALA A 234 21.22 20.89 9.19
CA ALA A 234 21.44 19.69 9.99
C ALA A 234 22.94 19.50 10.27
N VAL A 235 23.31 19.42 11.55
CA VAL A 235 24.69 19.27 11.99
C VAL A 235 24.85 18.00 12.81
N LYS A 236 25.82 17.16 12.45
CA LYS A 236 26.22 16.01 13.25
C LYS A 236 27.64 16.23 13.76
N GLU A 237 27.80 16.19 15.08
CA GLU A 237 29.08 16.36 15.74
C GLU A 237 29.39 15.11 16.58
N GLY A 238 30.59 14.57 16.39
CA GLY A 238 31.13 13.43 17.12
C GLY A 238 32.67 13.44 17.09
N PRO A 239 33.33 12.54 17.84
CA PRO A 239 34.79 12.49 17.87
C PRO A 239 35.38 12.31 16.46
N GLY A 240 36.03 13.35 15.93
CA GLY A 240 36.62 13.36 14.58
C GLY A 240 35.63 13.50 13.42
N GLN A 241 34.33 13.66 13.69
CA GLN A 241 33.30 13.81 12.65
C GLN A 241 32.51 15.09 12.88
N ARG A 242 32.61 16.03 11.93
CA ARG A 242 31.72 17.19 11.84
C ARG A 242 31.12 17.21 10.44
N GLU A 243 29.82 17.02 10.37
CA GLU A 243 29.07 17.03 9.13
C GLU A 243 28.00 18.12 9.18
N LEU A 244 28.10 19.06 8.23
CA LEU A 244 27.12 20.11 7.98
C LEU A 244 26.35 19.77 6.70
N VAL A 245 25.05 19.54 6.85
CA VAL A 245 24.11 19.25 5.77
C VAL A 245 23.12 20.41 5.64
N LEU A 246 23.01 20.95 4.44
CA LEU A 246 22.01 21.97 4.11
C LEU A 246 20.88 21.33 3.33
N VAL A 247 19.65 21.49 3.79
CA VAL A 247 18.48 20.87 3.17
C VAL A 247 17.57 21.95 2.61
N GLU A 248 17.19 21.82 1.34
CA GLU A 248 16.17 22.65 0.70
C GLU A 248 14.92 21.79 0.43
N CYS A 249 13.76 22.30 0.79
CA CYS A 249 12.46 21.63 0.68
C CYS A 249 11.63 22.28 -0.42
N LYS A 250 11.14 21.47 -1.37
CA LYS A 250 10.22 21.91 -2.44
C LYS A 250 8.95 21.09 -2.42
N GLY A 251 7.92 21.62 -1.75
CA GLY A 251 6.58 21.02 -1.66
C GLY A 251 5.72 21.12 -2.93
N TYR A 252 6.34 21.08 -4.12
CA TYR A 252 5.60 21.16 -5.39
C TYR A 252 5.17 19.79 -5.89
N SER A 253 4.02 19.74 -6.56
CA SER A 253 3.56 18.57 -7.31
C SER A 253 4.29 18.42 -8.65
N ALA A 254 4.74 19.54 -9.24
CA ALA A 254 5.49 19.55 -10.49
C ALA A 254 6.92 19.03 -10.30
N PRO A 255 7.50 18.34 -11.29
CA PRO A 255 8.86 17.84 -11.19
C PRO A 255 9.89 18.95 -10.97
N VAL A 256 10.82 18.72 -10.03
CA VAL A 256 11.85 19.70 -9.69
C VAL A 256 12.98 19.70 -10.74
N GLY A 257 13.25 20.89 -11.28
CA GLY A 257 14.19 21.13 -12.37
C GLY A 257 15.65 21.28 -11.95
N VAL A 258 16.54 21.25 -12.94
CA VAL A 258 18.00 21.40 -12.77
C VAL A 258 18.39 22.70 -12.07
N GLU A 259 17.64 23.79 -12.30
CA GLU A 259 17.97 25.11 -11.76
C GLU A 259 17.97 25.14 -10.23
N VAL A 260 17.05 24.40 -9.59
CA VAL A 260 17.00 24.32 -8.12
C VAL A 260 18.22 23.58 -7.58
N VAL A 261 18.60 22.47 -8.23
CA VAL A 261 19.78 21.69 -7.83
C VAL A 261 21.07 22.52 -7.95
N ARG A 262 21.20 23.31 -9.01
CA ARG A 262 22.34 24.23 -9.20
C ARG A 262 22.37 25.34 -8.15
N ALA A 263 21.21 25.90 -7.81
CA ALA A 263 21.11 26.92 -6.78
C ALA A 263 21.59 26.38 -5.43
N LEU A 264 21.10 25.20 -5.02
CA LEU A 264 21.53 24.53 -3.79
C LEU A 264 23.04 24.23 -3.79
N LEU A 265 23.60 23.78 -4.92
CA LEU A 265 25.05 23.56 -5.03
C LEU A 265 25.86 24.85 -4.79
N GLY A 266 25.37 25.99 -5.29
CA GLY A 266 25.94 27.31 -5.02
C GLY A 266 25.92 27.64 -3.53
N VAL A 267 24.82 27.35 -2.84
CA VAL A 267 24.68 27.54 -1.39
C VAL A 267 25.63 26.63 -0.62
N VAL A 268 25.73 25.36 -0.97
CA VAL A 268 26.68 24.41 -0.35
C VAL A 268 28.12 24.90 -0.48
N ALA A 269 28.50 25.40 -1.66
CA ALA A 269 29.84 25.92 -1.91
C ALA A 269 30.12 27.21 -1.12
N ALA A 270 29.19 28.17 -1.10
CA ALA A 270 29.30 29.39 -0.30
C ALA A 270 29.36 29.07 1.21
N GLU A 271 28.53 28.12 1.62
CA GLU A 271 28.39 27.47 2.93
C GLU A 271 29.65 26.84 3.51
N ARG A 272 30.49 26.34 2.61
CA ARG A 272 31.46 25.27 2.90
C ARG A 272 30.80 24.07 3.61
N ALA A 273 29.55 23.78 3.26
CA ALA A 273 28.83 22.63 3.79
C ALA A 273 29.37 21.33 3.19
N ASN A 274 29.24 20.24 3.94
CA ASN A 274 29.67 18.92 3.50
C ASN A 274 28.73 18.38 2.41
N LYS A 275 27.42 18.61 2.57
CA LYS A 275 26.39 18.08 1.69
C LYS A 275 25.20 19.04 1.54
N GLY A 276 24.62 19.07 0.34
CA GLY A 276 23.32 19.66 0.06
C GLY A 276 22.30 18.57 -0.24
N VAL A 277 21.12 18.67 0.36
CA VAL A 277 20.03 17.71 0.15
C VAL A 277 18.79 18.44 -0.33
N LEU A 278 18.22 17.99 -1.43
CA LEU A 278 16.98 18.55 -1.96
C LEU A 278 15.84 17.56 -1.70
N VAL A 279 14.84 17.98 -0.94
CA VAL A 279 13.67 17.17 -0.57
C VAL A 279 12.45 17.68 -1.34
N THR A 280 11.66 16.78 -1.92
CA THR A 280 10.38 17.14 -2.55
C THR A 280 9.29 16.12 -2.27
N CYS A 281 8.03 16.56 -2.26
CA CYS A 281 6.88 15.64 -2.26
C CYS A 281 6.69 14.97 -3.64
N GLY A 282 7.20 15.59 -4.71
CA GLY A 282 7.05 15.14 -6.08
C GLY A 282 8.20 14.25 -6.59
N ARG A 283 8.60 14.48 -7.83
CA ARG A 283 9.72 13.77 -8.50
C ARG A 283 10.74 14.80 -8.99
N PHE A 284 11.93 14.32 -9.36
CA PHE A 284 12.95 15.14 -10.03
C PHE A 284 12.91 14.95 -11.54
N THR A 285 13.25 15.99 -12.29
CA THR A 285 13.49 15.87 -13.73
C THR A 285 14.71 15.00 -14.01
N ARG A 286 14.75 14.32 -15.16
CA ARG A 286 15.90 13.50 -15.56
C ARG A 286 17.22 14.30 -15.53
N GLY A 287 17.18 15.56 -15.95
CA GLY A 287 18.34 16.46 -15.90
C GLY A 287 18.83 16.70 -14.47
N ALA A 288 17.91 16.90 -13.51
CA ALA A 288 18.26 17.10 -12.11
C ALA A 288 18.93 15.86 -11.51
N VAL A 289 18.38 14.67 -11.79
CA VAL A 289 18.97 13.39 -11.36
C VAL A 289 20.37 13.19 -11.93
N MET A 290 20.55 13.44 -13.24
CA MET A 290 21.86 13.33 -13.88
C MET A 290 22.89 14.30 -13.30
N LEU A 291 22.48 15.52 -12.96
CA LEU A 291 23.38 16.51 -12.36
C LEU A 291 23.79 16.10 -10.94
N ALA A 292 22.85 15.67 -10.11
CA ALA A 292 23.15 15.20 -8.75
C ALA A 292 24.04 13.94 -8.76
N ALA A 293 23.81 13.00 -9.68
CA ALA A 293 24.65 11.81 -9.83
C ALA A 293 26.12 12.14 -10.17
N GLY A 294 26.38 13.30 -10.78
CA GLY A 294 27.72 13.78 -11.08
C GLY A 294 28.38 14.61 -9.98
N GLU A 295 27.66 14.98 -8.91
CA GLU A 295 28.16 15.82 -7.82
C GLU A 295 28.03 15.09 -6.47
N PRO A 296 29.13 14.61 -5.87
CA PRO A 296 29.08 13.76 -4.68
C PRO A 296 28.56 14.49 -3.42
N ARG A 297 28.55 15.82 -3.44
CA ARG A 297 28.03 16.65 -2.33
C ARG A 297 26.54 16.93 -2.43
N LEU A 298 25.84 16.41 -3.45
CA LEU A 298 24.42 16.57 -3.61
C LEU A 298 23.68 15.25 -3.42
N GLU A 299 22.51 15.32 -2.79
CA GLU A 299 21.55 14.22 -2.69
C GLU A 299 20.15 14.72 -2.98
N LEU A 300 19.38 13.88 -3.66
CA LEU A 300 18.00 14.15 -4.02
C LEU A 300 17.12 13.13 -3.29
N ILE A 301 16.15 13.61 -2.52
CA ILE A 301 15.18 12.79 -1.82
C ILE A 301 13.82 13.06 -2.46
N SER A 302 13.32 12.09 -3.25
CA SER A 302 12.02 12.21 -3.89
C SER A 302 10.89 11.97 -2.88
N GLY A 303 9.63 12.19 -3.26
CA GLY A 303 8.51 11.93 -2.34
C GLY A 303 8.41 10.46 -1.92
N ASP A 304 8.84 9.54 -2.80
CA ASP A 304 8.89 8.11 -2.51
C ASP A 304 9.97 7.83 -1.45
N ASP A 305 11.18 8.34 -1.67
CA ASP A 305 12.33 8.17 -0.76
C ASP A 305 12.08 8.86 0.59
N PHE A 306 11.46 10.04 0.58
CA PHE A 306 11.15 10.81 1.78
C PHE A 306 10.16 10.06 2.67
N SER A 307 9.09 9.53 2.09
CA SER A 307 8.13 8.73 2.86
C SER A 307 8.80 7.50 3.46
N ALA A 308 9.63 6.79 2.68
CA ALA A 308 10.36 5.61 3.16
C ALA A 308 11.30 5.94 4.33
N LEU A 309 11.99 7.07 4.28
CA LEU A 309 12.84 7.55 5.37
C LEU A 309 12.02 7.91 6.62
N LEU A 310 10.87 8.58 6.45
CA LEU A 310 9.97 8.88 7.56
C LEU A 310 9.48 7.60 8.23
N SER A 311 9.07 6.59 7.47
CA SER A 311 8.61 5.33 8.03
C SER A 311 9.71 4.54 8.71
N SER A 312 10.94 4.58 8.19
CA SER A 312 12.10 3.91 8.79
C SER A 312 12.53 4.54 10.11
N HIS A 313 12.49 5.87 10.23
CA HIS A 313 13.02 6.59 11.39
C HIS A 313 11.95 7.04 12.40
N LEU A 314 10.72 7.30 11.94
CA LEU A 314 9.62 7.78 12.77
C LEU A 314 8.51 6.72 12.94
N GLY A 315 8.62 5.57 12.26
CA GLY A 315 7.67 4.46 12.26
C GLY A 315 6.59 4.59 11.18
N THR A 316 6.03 3.47 10.74
CA THR A 316 5.06 3.36 9.63
C THR A 316 3.80 4.23 9.81
N SER A 317 3.39 4.49 11.06
CA SER A 317 2.26 5.37 11.40
C SER A 317 2.67 6.82 11.67
N TRP A 318 3.77 7.32 11.11
CA TRP A 318 4.20 8.73 11.27
C TRP A 318 3.12 9.71 10.80
N HIS A 319 2.40 9.37 9.74
CA HIS A 319 1.37 10.21 9.13
C HIS A 319 0.19 10.50 10.07
N LEU A 320 -0.19 9.54 10.93
CA LEU A 320 -1.22 9.73 11.97
C LEU A 320 -0.75 10.60 13.14
N ARG A 321 0.57 10.68 13.35
CA ARG A 321 1.19 11.37 14.48
C ARG A 321 1.91 12.66 14.07
N ARG A 322 1.72 13.12 12.83
CA ARG A 322 2.47 14.23 12.23
C ARG A 322 2.49 15.48 13.12
N GLU A 323 1.35 15.84 13.70
CA GLU A 323 1.20 16.99 14.59
C GLU A 323 2.09 16.83 15.82
N SER A 324 2.00 15.68 16.50
CA SER A 324 2.85 15.39 17.66
C SER A 324 4.35 15.30 17.34
N VAL A 325 4.72 14.87 16.13
CA VAL A 325 6.11 14.82 15.67
C VAL A 325 6.63 16.24 15.47
N ILE A 326 5.86 17.09 14.79
CA ILE A 326 6.18 18.50 14.54
C ILE A 326 6.27 19.26 15.87
N GLU A 327 5.29 19.12 16.75
CA GLU A 327 5.25 19.79 18.05
C GLU A 327 6.45 19.43 18.94
N ARG A 328 6.83 18.13 18.98
CA ARG A 328 8.01 17.68 19.74
C ARG A 328 9.29 18.28 19.18
N HIS A 329 9.42 18.37 17.87
CA HIS A 329 10.56 19.01 17.22
C HIS A 329 10.62 20.51 17.59
N GLN A 330 9.50 21.21 17.45
CA GLN A 330 9.38 22.64 17.78
C GLN A 330 9.76 22.91 19.25
N ARG A 331 9.25 22.10 20.19
CA ARG A 331 9.57 22.22 21.62
C ARG A 331 11.06 22.06 21.92
N ARG A 332 11.72 21.08 21.30
CA ARG A 332 13.18 20.87 21.46
C ARG A 332 13.98 22.04 20.91
N MET A 333 13.49 22.71 19.88
CA MET A 333 14.12 23.92 19.34
C MET A 333 14.01 25.12 20.29
N ASP A 334 12.83 25.29 20.92
CA ASP A 334 12.57 26.39 21.86
C ASP A 334 13.35 26.22 23.17
N GLU A 335 13.42 25.00 23.71
CA GLU A 335 14.22 24.65 24.89
C GLU A 335 15.71 24.93 24.67
N ARG A 336 16.20 24.78 23.44
CA ARG A 336 17.61 25.05 23.08
C ARG A 336 17.90 26.52 22.83
N SER A 337 16.93 27.29 22.35
CA SER A 337 17.08 28.73 22.12
C SER A 337 17.07 29.54 23.42
N SER A 338 16.57 28.93 24.50
CA SER A 338 16.46 29.52 25.83
C SER A 338 17.64 29.19 26.77
N ALA A 339 18.60 28.38 26.32
CA ALA A 339 19.75 27.89 27.10
C ALA A 339 21.07 28.52 26.61
#